data_AF-A0A9E1Y223-F1
#
_entry.id   AF-A0A9E1Y223-F1
#
_cell.length_a   1.000
_cell.length_b   1.000
_cell.length_c   1.000
_cell.angle_alpha   90.00
_cell.angle_beta   90.00
_cell.angle_gamma   90.00
#
_symmetry.space_group_name_H-M   'P 1'
#
loop_
_entity.id
_entity.type
_entity.pdbx_description
1 polymer ?
#
loop_
_entity_poly.entity_id
_entity_poly.type
_entity_poly.pdbx_seq_one_letter_code
_entity_poly.pdbx_strand_id
1 'polypeptide(L)'
;GMHGSLRRGYLGAPKPMREYNVKQHTLSARAVFQAPWEKMITPLDTCGIIALTGERFQQVKQSQNALTQAALENHFGWAEAVRDWPLLQQLDMRQQSSILYDAVAVYLAFSDAFLEMESLPIVVTSDGKTLIDPAGKLVSCATEWRDQEAFLDLLVARLL
;
A
#
# COMPACT_ATOMS: atom_id res chain seq x y z
N GLY A 1 4.00 -5.69 -6.55
CA GLY A 1 4.12 -5.93 -5.09
C GLY A 1 4.03 -4.63 -4.33
N MET A 2 3.62 -4.67 -3.06
CA MET A 2 3.65 -3.51 -2.14
C MET A 2 5.08 -3.36 -1.62
N HIS A 3 5.84 -2.40 -2.16
CA HIS A 3 7.23 -2.18 -1.78
C HIS A 3 7.66 -0.73 -1.97
N GLY A 4 8.44 -0.23 -1.03
CA GLY A 4 9.20 1.00 -1.20
C GLY A 4 8.39 2.27 -1.00
N SER A 5 9.11 3.38 -1.10
CA SER A 5 8.65 4.75 -0.88
C SER A 5 9.58 5.63 -1.71
N LEU A 6 9.04 6.29 -2.75
CA LEU A 6 9.86 6.97 -3.76
C LEU A 6 9.85 8.49 -3.61
N ARG A 7 8.67 9.08 -3.43
CA ARG A 7 8.47 10.53 -3.26
C ARG A 7 7.67 10.85 -1.99
N ARG A 8 6.78 9.96 -1.55
CA ARG A 8 6.02 10.09 -0.28
C ARG A 8 6.31 8.96 0.70
N GLY A 9 6.20 9.27 1.99
CA GLY A 9 6.33 8.32 3.10
C GLY A 9 4.97 7.82 3.60
N TYR A 10 5.00 7.16 4.77
CA TYR A 10 3.79 6.65 5.42
C TYR A 10 2.79 7.77 5.70
N LEU A 11 1.49 7.46 5.57
CA LEU A 11 0.40 8.40 5.83
C LEU A 11 0.53 9.70 5.03
N GLY A 12 1.07 9.62 3.81
CA GLY A 12 1.24 10.78 2.93
C GLY A 12 2.34 11.75 3.37
N ALA A 13 3.26 11.33 4.24
CA ALA A 13 4.38 12.16 4.65
C ALA A 13 5.14 12.71 3.42
N PRO A 14 5.56 13.99 3.43
CA PRO A 14 6.05 14.68 2.22
C PRO A 14 7.44 14.23 1.77
N LYS A 15 8.07 13.29 2.48
CA LYS A 15 9.40 12.77 2.17
C LYS A 15 9.37 11.25 2.19
N PRO A 16 10.16 10.61 1.31
CA PRO A 16 10.30 9.16 1.31
C PRO A 16 10.83 8.63 2.64
N MET A 17 10.39 7.44 3.00
CA MET A 17 10.77 6.74 4.22
C MET A 17 11.27 5.33 3.89
N ARG A 18 11.83 4.65 4.89
CA ARG A 18 12.17 3.23 4.76
C ARG A 18 10.88 2.43 4.92
N GLU A 19 10.30 2.03 3.79
CA GLU A 19 9.14 1.14 3.77
C GLU A 19 9.52 -0.22 4.39
N TYR A 20 8.58 -0.80 5.14
CA TYR A 20 8.83 -1.88 6.08
C TYR A 20 9.29 -3.17 5.39
N ASN A 21 8.63 -3.60 4.32
CA ASN A 21 8.98 -4.81 3.56
C ASN A 21 10.40 -4.70 2.99
N VAL A 22 10.76 -3.55 2.42
CA VAL A 22 12.12 -3.30 1.93
C VAL A 22 13.12 -3.25 3.08
N LYS A 23 12.83 -2.49 4.16
CA LYS A 23 13.73 -2.34 5.31
C LYS A 23 14.03 -3.69 5.95
N GLN A 24 13.00 -4.47 6.25
CA GLN A 24 13.10 -5.71 7.02
C GLN A 24 13.95 -6.76 6.30
N HIS A 25 13.87 -6.82 4.97
CA HIS A 25 14.60 -7.77 4.15
C HIS A 25 15.41 -7.08 3.06
N THR A 26 16.20 -6.08 3.44
CA THR A 26 16.95 -5.19 2.53
C THR A 26 17.78 -5.94 1.50
N LEU A 27 18.52 -6.98 1.90
CA LEU A 27 19.37 -7.75 0.98
C LEU A 27 18.54 -8.51 -0.07
N SER A 28 17.44 -9.13 0.36
CA SER A 28 16.53 -9.86 -0.53
C SER A 28 15.79 -8.90 -1.47
N ALA A 29 15.28 -7.78 -0.94
CA ALA A 29 14.65 -6.74 -1.75
C ALA A 29 15.63 -6.23 -2.81
N ARG A 30 16.87 -5.90 -2.43
CA ARG A 30 17.89 -5.48 -3.39
C ARG A 30 18.14 -6.51 -4.49
N ALA A 31 18.23 -7.79 -4.15
CA ALA A 31 18.41 -8.86 -5.13
C ALA A 31 17.23 -8.92 -6.13
N VAL A 32 15.99 -8.81 -5.64
CA VAL A 32 14.79 -8.78 -6.50
C VAL A 32 14.78 -7.55 -7.40
N PHE A 33 15.07 -6.35 -6.86
CA PHE A 33 15.09 -5.12 -7.66
C PHE A 33 16.18 -5.16 -8.75
N GLN A 34 17.32 -5.79 -8.47
CA GLN A 34 18.42 -5.97 -9.44
C GLN A 34 18.18 -7.09 -10.46
N ALA A 35 17.20 -7.97 -10.23
CA ALA A 35 16.91 -9.11 -11.11
C ALA A 35 16.51 -8.66 -12.53
N PRO A 36 16.78 -9.47 -13.56
CA PRO A 36 16.59 -9.05 -14.95
C PRO A 36 15.14 -9.08 -15.45
N TRP A 37 14.22 -9.71 -14.72
CA TRP A 37 12.80 -9.76 -15.10
C TRP A 37 12.06 -8.46 -14.77
N GLU A 38 10.90 -8.28 -15.39
CA GLU A 38 10.03 -7.13 -15.16
C GLU A 38 9.45 -7.13 -13.75
N LYS A 39 9.37 -5.93 -13.15
CA LYS A 39 8.86 -5.73 -11.80
C LYS A 39 7.86 -4.59 -11.83
N MET A 40 6.75 -4.79 -11.12
CA MET A 40 5.73 -3.78 -10.91
C MET A 40 5.50 -3.60 -9.41
N ILE A 41 5.51 -2.35 -8.94
CA ILE A 41 5.34 -2.02 -7.52
C ILE A 41 4.32 -0.91 -7.31
N THR A 42 3.67 -0.96 -6.15
CA THR A 42 3.00 0.19 -5.54
C THR A 42 3.81 0.61 -4.30
N PRO A 43 4.56 1.72 -4.39
CA PRO A 43 5.22 2.31 -3.25
C PRO A 43 4.24 3.13 -2.40
N LEU A 44 4.69 3.59 -1.23
CA LEU A 44 3.90 4.41 -0.30
C LEU A 44 3.30 5.68 -0.95
N ASP A 45 3.84 6.11 -2.09
CA ASP A 45 3.30 7.16 -2.95
C ASP A 45 1.81 6.97 -3.30
N THR A 46 1.37 5.72 -3.48
CA THR A 46 -0.02 5.37 -3.80
C THR A 46 -0.66 4.49 -2.72
N CYS A 47 -0.01 3.40 -2.30
CA CYS A 47 -0.59 2.49 -1.31
C CYS A 47 -0.60 3.05 0.12
N GLY A 48 0.28 4.01 0.43
CA GLY A 48 0.51 4.49 1.79
C GLY A 48 -0.59 5.38 2.37
N ILE A 49 -1.66 5.63 1.61
CA ILE A 49 -2.73 6.57 1.93
C ILE A 49 -4.14 5.98 1.79
N ILE A 50 -4.27 4.73 1.37
CA ILE A 50 -5.57 4.12 1.09
C ILE A 50 -6.21 3.63 2.38
N ALA A 51 -7.36 4.19 2.72
CA ALA A 51 -8.24 3.70 3.78
C ALA A 51 -9.70 3.83 3.34
N LEU A 52 -10.53 2.92 3.84
CA LEU A 52 -11.98 3.07 3.76
C LEU A 52 -12.44 3.93 4.93
N THR A 53 -13.14 5.01 4.62
CA THR A 53 -13.70 5.96 5.59
C THR A 53 -15.17 6.24 5.29
N GLY A 54 -15.87 6.88 6.22
CA GLY A 54 -17.23 7.37 6.01
C GLY A 54 -18.20 6.28 5.53
N GLU A 55 -19.01 6.60 4.52
CA GLU A 55 -20.04 5.71 4.00
C GLU A 55 -19.48 4.37 3.50
N ARG A 56 -18.35 4.39 2.77
CA ARG A 56 -17.70 3.18 2.24
C ARG A 56 -17.37 2.19 3.35
N PHE A 57 -16.80 2.67 4.45
CA PHE A 57 -16.48 1.79 5.58
C PHE A 57 -17.73 1.29 6.31
N GLN A 58 -18.76 2.13 6.45
CA GLN A 58 -20.03 1.70 7.06
C GLN A 58 -20.71 0.61 6.23
N GLN A 59 -20.72 0.74 4.90
CA GLN A 59 -21.25 -0.28 3.99
C GLN A 59 -20.52 -1.61 4.18
N VAL A 60 -19.18 -1.61 4.19
CA VAL A 60 -18.39 -2.82 4.41
C VAL A 60 -18.67 -3.41 5.80
N LYS A 61 -18.74 -2.60 6.86
CA LYS A 61 -19.07 -3.05 8.22
C LYS A 61 -20.44 -3.71 8.35
N GLN A 62 -21.39 -3.33 7.51
CA GLN A 62 -22.75 -3.88 7.48
C GLN A 62 -22.89 -5.08 6.53
N SER A 63 -21.81 -5.49 5.86
CA SER A 63 -21.82 -6.61 4.94
C SER A 63 -22.26 -7.91 5.61
N GLN A 64 -23.11 -8.67 4.91
CA GLN A 64 -23.53 -10.02 5.29
C GLN A 64 -22.67 -11.12 4.64
N ASN A 65 -21.65 -10.73 3.88
CA ASN A 65 -20.71 -11.65 3.26
C ASN A 65 -19.79 -12.25 4.34
N ALA A 66 -19.81 -13.58 4.48
CA ALA A 66 -19.07 -14.29 5.51
C ALA A 66 -17.54 -14.05 5.46
N LEU A 67 -16.97 -13.90 4.26
CA LEU A 67 -15.53 -13.62 4.12
C LEU A 67 -15.19 -12.20 4.58
N THR A 68 -16.06 -11.24 4.27
CA THR A 68 -15.91 -9.85 4.71
C THR A 68 -16.07 -9.71 6.21
N GLN A 69 -17.04 -10.41 6.79
CA GLN A 69 -17.21 -10.46 8.25
C GLN A 69 -15.96 -11.02 8.92
N ALA A 70 -15.42 -12.15 8.43
CA ALA A 70 -14.18 -12.71 8.93
C ALA A 70 -12.99 -11.73 8.79
N ALA A 71 -12.87 -11.03 7.66
CA ALA A 71 -11.82 -10.02 7.46
C ALA A 71 -11.96 -8.85 8.46
N LEU A 72 -13.18 -8.37 8.71
CA LEU A 72 -13.47 -7.32 9.69
C LEU A 72 -13.18 -7.77 11.13
N GLU A 73 -13.53 -8.99 11.50
CA GLU A 73 -13.22 -9.56 12.81
C GLU A 73 -11.70 -9.61 13.04
N ASN A 74 -10.93 -10.09 12.06
CA ASN A 74 -9.47 -10.09 12.12
C ASN A 74 -8.91 -8.65 12.19
N HIS A 75 -9.49 -7.73 11.44
CA HIS A 75 -9.11 -6.33 11.46
C HIS A 75 -9.28 -5.69 12.84
N PHE A 76 -10.44 -5.87 13.48
CA PHE A 76 -10.70 -5.34 14.82
C PHE A 76 -9.87 -6.04 15.90
N GLY A 77 -9.68 -7.36 15.79
CA GLY A 77 -8.81 -8.11 16.70
C GLY A 77 -7.36 -7.64 16.61
N TRP A 78 -6.85 -7.43 15.39
CA TRP A 78 -5.54 -6.82 15.18
C TRP A 78 -5.47 -5.41 15.77
N ALA A 79 -6.43 -4.55 15.47
CA ALA A 79 -6.45 -3.16 15.95
C ALA A 79 -6.40 -3.07 17.49
N GLU A 80 -7.11 -3.95 18.20
CA GLU A 80 -7.02 -4.03 19.67
C GLU A 80 -5.63 -4.52 20.12
N ALA A 81 -5.06 -5.54 19.48
CA ALA A 81 -3.76 -6.09 19.84
C ALA A 81 -2.59 -5.10 19.66
N VAL A 82 -2.74 -4.13 18.74
CA VAL A 82 -1.71 -3.12 18.45
C VAL A 82 -2.13 -1.70 18.87
N ARG A 83 -3.15 -1.55 19.72
CA ARG A 83 -3.70 -0.26 20.17
C ARG A 83 -2.68 0.72 20.74
N ASP A 84 -1.59 0.21 21.32
CA ASP A 84 -0.55 1.03 21.94
C ASP A 84 0.51 1.53 20.93
N TRP A 85 0.40 1.13 19.66
CA TRP A 85 1.32 1.60 18.62
C TRP A 85 1.09 3.08 18.33
N PRO A 86 2.13 3.93 18.38
CA PRO A 86 1.98 5.39 18.26
C PRO A 86 1.25 5.85 16.99
N LEU A 87 1.43 5.14 15.88
CA LEU A 87 0.77 5.43 14.59
C LEU A 87 -0.74 5.18 14.61
N LEU A 88 -1.23 4.27 15.46
CA LEU A 88 -2.65 3.90 15.52
C LEU A 88 -3.42 4.73 16.54
N GLN A 89 -2.75 5.33 17.52
CA GLN A 89 -3.39 6.22 18.49
C GLN A 89 -4.08 7.43 17.84
N GLN A 90 -3.70 7.77 16.60
CA GLN A 90 -4.30 8.87 15.84
C GLN A 90 -5.48 8.42 14.95
N LEU A 91 -5.79 7.12 14.88
CA LEU A 91 -6.81 6.55 14.01
C LEU A 91 -7.96 5.98 14.85
N ASP A 92 -9.20 6.47 14.65
CA ASP A 92 -10.38 5.79 15.22
C ASP A 92 -10.80 4.62 14.31
N MET A 93 -10.27 3.45 14.61
CA MET A 93 -10.51 2.21 13.86
C MET A 93 -11.97 1.73 13.90
N ARG A 94 -12.84 2.35 14.72
CA ARG A 94 -14.29 2.10 14.68
C ARG A 94 -14.98 2.86 13.54
N GLN A 95 -14.35 3.93 13.05
CA GLN A 95 -14.88 4.85 12.05
C GLN A 95 -14.20 4.73 10.67
N GLN A 96 -13.06 4.05 10.60
CA GLN A 96 -12.32 3.80 9.36
C GLN A 96 -11.51 2.52 9.45
N SER A 97 -11.05 2.02 8.29
CA SER A 97 -10.03 0.98 8.25
C SER A 97 -8.64 1.53 8.61
N SER A 98 -7.68 0.63 8.80
CA SER A 98 -6.26 0.98 8.70
C SER A 98 -5.93 1.37 7.26
N ILE A 99 -4.69 1.82 7.04
CA ILE A 99 -4.16 1.87 5.68
C ILE A 99 -4.13 0.43 5.10
N LEU A 100 -4.72 0.27 3.92
CA LEU A 100 -4.87 -0.98 3.18
C LEU A 100 -3.74 -1.12 2.16
N TYR A 101 -2.50 -1.15 2.64
CA TYR A 101 -1.30 -1.09 1.80
C TYR A 101 -1.28 -2.12 0.67
N ASP A 102 -1.69 -3.36 0.95
CA ASP A 102 -1.57 -4.46 -0.02
C ASP A 102 -2.67 -4.45 -1.09
N ALA A 103 -3.78 -3.74 -0.86
CA ALA A 103 -4.93 -3.75 -1.77
C ALA A 103 -4.56 -3.20 -3.16
N VAL A 104 -3.71 -2.18 -3.22
CA VAL A 104 -3.23 -1.61 -4.49
C VAL A 104 -2.33 -2.60 -5.24
N ALA A 105 -1.55 -3.41 -4.52
CA ALA A 105 -0.71 -4.43 -5.14
C ALA A 105 -1.53 -5.57 -5.76
N VAL A 106 -2.66 -5.93 -5.13
CA VAL A 106 -3.63 -6.89 -5.69
C VAL A 106 -4.30 -6.31 -6.93
N TYR A 107 -4.68 -5.03 -6.91
CA TYR A 107 -5.26 -4.36 -8.08
C TYR A 107 -4.30 -4.36 -9.28
N LEU A 108 -3.03 -4.02 -9.06
CA LEU A 108 -1.97 -4.07 -10.08
C LEU A 108 -1.77 -5.47 -10.71
N ALA A 109 -2.25 -6.54 -10.09
CA ALA A 109 -2.18 -7.88 -10.68
C ALA A 109 -3.15 -8.06 -11.86
N PHE A 110 -4.15 -7.20 -12.01
CA PHE A 110 -5.14 -7.30 -13.09
C PHE A 110 -5.47 -5.98 -13.78
N SER A 111 -5.14 -4.82 -13.20
CA SER A 111 -5.34 -3.51 -13.83
C SER A 111 -4.49 -2.42 -13.17
N ASP A 112 -4.13 -1.40 -13.95
CA ASP A 112 -3.47 -0.18 -13.51
C ASP A 112 -4.20 1.09 -13.99
N ALA A 113 -5.43 0.95 -14.49
CA ALA A 113 -6.17 2.02 -15.17
C ALA A 113 -6.41 3.27 -14.29
N PHE A 114 -6.47 3.10 -12.98
CA PHE A 114 -6.65 4.18 -12.00
C PHE A 114 -5.35 4.80 -11.51
N LEU A 115 -4.21 4.37 -12.02
CA LEU A 115 -2.87 4.76 -11.56
C LEU A 115 -2.09 5.47 -12.67
N GLU A 116 -1.27 6.42 -12.27
CA GLU A 116 -0.16 6.90 -13.08
C GLU A 116 1.03 5.96 -12.86
N MET A 117 1.43 5.28 -13.93
CA MET A 117 2.54 4.34 -13.94
C MET A 117 3.77 4.97 -14.57
N GLU A 118 4.90 4.91 -13.88
CA GLU A 118 6.19 5.37 -14.38
C GLU A 118 7.22 4.24 -14.42
N SER A 119 7.97 4.14 -15.52
CA SER A 119 9.15 3.27 -15.57
C SER A 119 10.35 4.02 -15.01
N LEU A 120 10.77 3.66 -13.80
CA LEU A 120 11.81 4.37 -13.05
C LEU A 120 13.02 3.47 -12.75
N PRO A 121 14.26 3.99 -12.85
CA PRO A 121 15.43 3.23 -12.44
C PRO A 121 15.54 3.25 -10.91
N ILE A 122 15.34 2.09 -10.28
CA ILE A 122 15.27 1.98 -8.82
C ILE A 122 16.51 1.27 -8.25
N VAL A 123 17.07 1.85 -7.19
CA VAL A 123 18.10 1.25 -6.33
C VAL A 123 17.53 1.03 -4.93
N VAL A 124 17.83 -0.13 -4.35
CA VAL A 124 17.65 -0.38 -2.91
C VAL A 124 18.99 -0.20 -2.20
N THR A 125 19.08 0.77 -1.31
CA THR A 125 20.29 1.05 -0.53
C THR A 125 20.53 -0.01 0.54
N SER A 126 21.76 -0.10 1.04
CA SER A 126 22.13 -1.04 2.12
C SER A 126 21.38 -0.81 3.43
N ASP A 127 20.86 0.39 3.65
CA ASP A 127 20.03 0.76 4.81
C ASP A 127 18.51 0.70 4.53
N GLY A 128 18.09 0.09 3.42
CA GLY A 128 16.68 -0.23 3.15
C GLY A 128 15.83 0.93 2.62
N LYS A 129 16.44 1.90 1.91
CA LYS A 129 15.70 2.92 1.16
C LYS A 129 15.55 2.48 -0.29
N THR A 130 14.42 2.84 -0.90
CA THR A 130 14.22 2.82 -2.36
C THR A 130 14.50 4.20 -2.92
N LEU A 131 15.40 4.31 -3.88
CA LEU A 131 15.78 5.57 -4.52
C LEU A 131 15.58 5.48 -6.03
N ILE A 132 15.15 6.59 -6.63
CA ILE A 132 15.20 6.79 -8.09
C ILE A 132 16.64 7.21 -8.41
N ASP A 133 17.38 6.33 -9.08
CA ASP A 133 18.81 6.50 -9.35
C ASP A 133 19.17 5.86 -10.70
N PRO A 134 19.90 6.56 -11.60
CA PRO A 134 20.29 6.03 -12.92
C PRO A 134 21.06 4.69 -12.90
N ALA A 135 21.72 4.35 -11.80
CA ALA A 135 22.40 3.05 -11.64
C ALA A 135 21.42 1.89 -11.37
N GLY A 136 20.14 2.19 -11.13
CA GLY A 136 19.08 1.24 -10.84
C GLY A 136 18.62 0.42 -12.04
N LYS A 137 17.78 -0.58 -11.77
CA LYS A 137 17.03 -1.30 -12.82
C LYS A 137 15.66 -0.66 -12.99
N LEU A 138 15.16 -0.69 -14.22
CA LEU A 138 13.82 -0.20 -14.51
C LEU A 138 12.78 -1.06 -13.77
N VAL A 139 11.86 -0.37 -13.10
CA VAL A 139 10.71 -0.91 -12.39
C VAL A 139 9.49 -0.09 -12.79
N SER A 140 8.36 -0.75 -13.05
CA SER A 140 7.08 -0.08 -13.23
C SER A 140 6.51 0.30 -11.86
N CYS A 141 6.35 1.59 -11.61
CA CYS A 141 6.00 2.15 -10.31
C CYS A 141 4.68 2.91 -10.39
N ALA A 142 3.72 2.56 -9.54
CA ALA A 142 2.48 3.32 -9.35
C ALA A 142 2.75 4.56 -8.49
N THR A 143 3.02 5.69 -9.11
CA THR A 143 3.54 6.89 -8.44
C THR A 143 2.49 7.93 -8.10
N GLU A 144 1.34 7.90 -8.76
CA GLU A 144 0.21 8.77 -8.48
C GLU A 144 -1.12 8.11 -8.82
N TRP A 145 -2.22 8.65 -8.30
CA TRP A 145 -3.57 8.25 -8.67
C TRP A 145 -4.10 9.09 -9.84
N ARG A 146 -4.64 8.41 -10.87
CA ARG A 146 -5.54 9.02 -11.85
C ARG A 146 -6.94 9.19 -11.27
N ASP A 147 -7.42 8.16 -10.58
CA ASP A 147 -8.74 8.12 -9.97
C ASP A 147 -8.74 7.24 -8.71
N GLN A 148 -8.39 7.86 -7.57
CA GLN A 148 -8.37 7.17 -6.29
C GLN A 148 -9.78 6.75 -5.84
N GLU A 149 -10.79 7.55 -6.15
CA GLU A 149 -12.16 7.31 -5.72
C GLU A 149 -12.76 6.09 -6.44
N ALA A 150 -12.53 5.95 -7.74
CA ALA A 150 -12.94 4.76 -8.49
C ALA A 150 -12.27 3.48 -7.99
N PHE A 151 -11.02 3.56 -7.53
CA PHE A 151 -10.36 2.44 -6.87
C PHE A 151 -11.02 2.08 -5.54
N LEU A 152 -11.36 3.07 -4.70
CA LEU A 152 -12.06 2.83 -3.43
C LEU A 152 -13.45 2.23 -3.66
N ASP A 153 -14.18 2.67 -4.69
CA ASP A 153 -15.47 2.11 -5.08
C ASP A 153 -15.34 0.66 -5.57
N LEU A 154 -14.33 0.37 -6.41
CA LEU A 154 -14.00 -0.99 -6.82
C LEU A 154 -13.69 -1.87 -5.61
N LEU A 155 -12.90 -1.38 -4.66
CA LEU A 155 -12.52 -2.13 -3.47
C LEU A 155 -13.74 -2.46 -2.60
N VAL A 156 -14.62 -1.49 -2.35
CA VAL A 156 -15.87 -1.73 -1.62
C VAL A 156 -16.73 -2.76 -2.36
N ALA A 157 -16.91 -2.62 -3.67
CA ALA A 157 -17.70 -3.56 -4.47
C ALA A 157 -17.15 -4.99 -4.46
N ARG A 158 -15.85 -5.19 -4.20
CA ARG A 158 -15.24 -6.53 -4.03
C ARG A 158 -15.38 -7.10 -2.62
N LEU A 159 -15.64 -6.24 -1.63
CA LEU A 159 -15.83 -6.61 -0.22
C LEU A 159 -17.31 -6.77 0.15
N LEU A 160 -18.24 -6.37 -0.70
CA LEU A 160 -19.67 -6.65 -0.53
C LEU A 160 -20.02 -7.96 -1.25
#